data_AF-A0A8J6KIR7-F1
#
_entry.id   AF-A0A8J6KIR7-F1
#
_cell.length_a   1.000
_cell.length_b   1.000
_cell.length_c   1.000
_cell.angle_alpha   90.00
_cell.angle_beta   90.00
_cell.angle_gamma   90.00
#
_symmetry.space_group_name_H-M   'P 1'
#
loop_
_entity.id
_entity.type
_entity.pdbx_description
1 polymer ?
#
loop_
_entity_poly.entity_id
_entity_poly.type
_entity_poly.pdbx_seq_one_letter_code
_entity_poly.pdbx_strand_id
1 'polypeptide(L)'
;MTNGILLSYRMGVTLHQTGHGHSHGAADTHSHSHSGEELHNPSVRAAFIHVVGDLLQSLGVLVASYVIYFKPEYKIIDPICTFLFSVLVLGTTLTILRDVLLVLMEGTPKGVDFNMVKDTLLSITGVKALHSLHIWALTVSQPVLSVHIAINEDADSQMVLKEASSRLQNKFHFHTTTIQIENYSEDMRDCQECQDPTD
;
A
#
# COMPACT_ATOMS: atom_id res chain seq x y z
N MET A 1 -24.20 -29.95 -19.18
CA MET A 1 -24.45 -28.61 -18.57
C MET A 1 -24.94 -28.67 -17.12
N THR A 2 -25.57 -29.77 -16.65
CA THR A 2 -26.14 -29.90 -15.30
C THR A 2 -25.13 -30.19 -14.17
N ASN A 3 -23.99 -30.83 -14.47
CA ASN A 3 -23.01 -31.21 -13.43
C ASN A 3 -22.22 -30.03 -12.83
N GLY A 4 -22.01 -28.95 -13.60
CA GLY A 4 -21.24 -27.78 -13.13
C GLY A 4 -21.98 -26.98 -12.06
N ILE A 5 -23.29 -26.75 -12.26
CA ILE A 5 -24.15 -26.03 -11.32
C ILE A 5 -24.29 -26.81 -10.00
N LEU A 6 -24.36 -28.14 -10.07
CA LEU A 6 -24.44 -29.00 -8.89
C LEU A 6 -23.16 -28.94 -8.04
N LEU A 7 -21.98 -28.83 -8.66
CA LEU A 7 -20.71 -28.68 -7.97
C LEU A 7 -20.62 -27.33 -7.25
N SER A 8 -21.02 -26.22 -7.91
CA SER A 8 -21.07 -24.89 -7.28
C SER A 8 -22.04 -24.85 -6.10
N TYR A 9 -23.20 -25.50 -6.21
CA TYR A 9 -24.17 -25.60 -5.12
C TYR A 9 -23.64 -26.41 -3.92
N ARG A 10 -22.98 -27.55 -4.16
CA ARG A 10 -22.41 -28.38 -3.09
C ARG A 10 -21.25 -27.69 -2.37
N MET A 11 -20.45 -26.90 -3.10
CA MET A 11 -19.36 -26.11 -2.52
C MET A 11 -19.89 -24.98 -1.62
N GLY A 12 -20.98 -24.32 -2.01
CA GLY A 12 -21.64 -23.29 -1.19
C GLY A 12 -22.27 -23.83 0.11
N VAL A 13 -22.86 -25.03 0.07
CA VAL A 13 -23.49 -25.64 1.27
C VAL A 13 -22.46 -26.14 2.29
N THR A 14 -21.27 -26.56 1.82
CA THR A 14 -20.22 -27.07 2.71
C THR A 14 -19.52 -25.93 3.48
N LEU A 15 -19.51 -24.71 2.92
CA LEU A 15 -18.92 -23.54 3.57
C LEU A 15 -19.78 -23.00 4.74
N HIS A 16 -21.07 -23.33 4.79
CA HIS A 16 -21.99 -22.81 5.81
C HIS A 16 -22.06 -23.67 7.09
N GLN A 17 -21.35 -24.81 7.17
CA GLN A 17 -21.45 -25.72 8.32
C GLN A 17 -20.25 -25.70 9.29
N THR A 18 -19.26 -24.83 9.10
CA THR A 18 -18.12 -24.71 10.02
C THR A 18 -18.01 -23.31 10.61
N GLY A 19 -18.89 -23.05 11.59
CA GLY A 19 -18.83 -21.89 12.47
C GLY A 19 -19.18 -22.28 13.90
N HIS A 20 -18.22 -22.83 14.64
CA HIS A 20 -18.30 -22.97 16.10
C HIS A 20 -17.49 -21.84 16.74
N GLY A 21 -18.16 -21.01 17.56
CA GLY A 21 -17.54 -19.95 18.36
C GLY A 21 -18.26 -19.80 19.68
N HIS A 22 -17.49 -19.91 20.77
CA HIS A 22 -17.93 -19.99 22.16
C HIS A 22 -18.38 -18.64 22.74
N SER A 23 -19.33 -18.70 23.68
CA SER A 23 -19.83 -17.58 24.49
C SER A 23 -19.06 -17.48 25.80
N HIS A 24 -18.52 -16.31 26.15
CA HIS A 24 -18.24 -15.90 27.53
C HIS A 24 -18.27 -14.38 27.72
N GLY A 25 -19.01 -13.94 28.75
CA GLY A 25 -18.53 -13.01 29.78
C GLY A 25 -18.53 -11.52 29.50
N ALA A 26 -19.37 -10.79 30.24
CA ALA A 26 -19.41 -9.33 30.34
C ALA A 26 -18.21 -8.74 31.11
N ALA A 27 -17.75 -7.55 30.70
CA ALA A 27 -17.15 -6.53 31.57
C ALA A 27 -17.17 -5.16 30.88
N ASP A 28 -17.58 -4.14 31.64
CA ASP A 28 -17.65 -2.73 31.27
C ASP A 28 -16.34 -2.14 30.77
N THR A 29 -16.39 -1.27 29.76
CA THR A 29 -15.40 -0.18 29.60
C THR A 29 -15.96 0.99 28.79
N HIS A 30 -15.94 2.17 29.41
CA HIS A 30 -16.11 3.46 28.75
C HIS A 30 -15.00 3.69 27.71
N SER A 31 -15.32 4.22 26.51
CA SER A 31 -14.54 5.29 25.87
C SER A 31 -15.06 5.72 24.49
N HIS A 32 -15.22 7.04 24.37
CA HIS A 32 -14.98 7.91 23.23
C HIS A 32 -15.57 7.58 21.85
N SER A 33 -16.65 8.31 21.54
CA SER A 33 -17.13 8.58 20.19
C SER A 33 -16.04 9.31 19.38
N HIS A 34 -15.31 8.58 18.55
CA HIS A 34 -14.62 9.18 17.43
C HIS A 34 -15.64 9.46 16.31
N SER A 35 -15.76 10.74 16.00
CA SER A 35 -16.38 11.31 14.82
C SER A 35 -16.04 10.51 13.57
N GLY A 36 -17.05 10.22 12.75
CA GLY A 36 -16.90 9.56 11.47
C GLY A 36 -15.97 10.32 10.53
N GLU A 37 -14.73 9.85 10.42
CA GLU A 37 -14.04 9.89 9.15
C GLU A 37 -14.53 8.68 8.36
N GLU A 38 -15.12 8.91 7.18
CA GLU A 38 -15.26 7.86 6.18
C GLU A 38 -13.86 7.38 5.80
N LEU A 39 -13.38 6.38 6.53
CA LEU A 39 -12.25 5.54 6.17
C LEU A 39 -12.65 4.83 4.88
N HIS A 40 -12.46 5.51 3.75
CA HIS A 40 -12.57 4.92 2.44
C HIS A 40 -11.41 3.94 2.31
N ASN A 41 -11.62 2.72 2.81
CA ASN A 41 -10.58 1.71 2.87
C ASN A 41 -10.13 1.44 1.43
N PRO A 42 -8.87 1.75 1.07
CA PRO A 42 -8.38 1.60 -0.31
C PRO A 42 -8.53 0.15 -0.80
N SER A 43 -8.46 -0.83 0.12
CA SER A 43 -8.72 -2.24 -0.18
C SER A 43 -10.18 -2.50 -0.59
N VAL A 44 -11.15 -1.83 0.05
CA VAL A 44 -12.58 -1.95 -0.31
C VAL A 44 -12.86 -1.31 -1.67
N ARG A 45 -12.27 -0.13 -1.93
CA ARG A 45 -12.39 0.52 -3.24
C ARG A 45 -11.75 -0.33 -4.34
N ALA A 46 -10.58 -0.91 -4.09
CA ALA A 46 -9.91 -1.81 -5.04
C ALA A 46 -10.76 -3.06 -5.31
N ALA A 47 -11.29 -3.70 -4.27
CA ALA A 47 -12.18 -4.85 -4.40
C ALA A 47 -13.47 -4.51 -5.18
N PHE A 48 -14.07 -3.33 -4.93
CA PHE A 48 -15.24 -2.87 -5.67
C PHE A 48 -14.95 -2.71 -7.17
N ILE A 49 -13.85 -2.04 -7.53
CA ILE A 49 -13.43 -1.87 -8.93
C ILE A 49 -13.20 -3.22 -9.60
N HIS A 50 -12.58 -4.17 -8.89
CA HIS A 50 -12.36 -5.53 -9.38
C HIS A 50 -13.68 -6.25 -9.67
N VAL A 51 -14.61 -6.27 -8.72
CA VAL A 51 -15.93 -6.91 -8.87
C VAL A 51 -16.75 -6.28 -10.01
N VAL A 52 -16.69 -4.96 -10.16
CA VAL A 52 -17.34 -4.27 -11.30
C VAL A 52 -16.70 -4.71 -12.62
N GLY A 53 -15.38 -4.86 -12.67
CA GLY A 53 -14.66 -5.40 -13.83
C GLY A 53 -15.14 -6.81 -14.20
N ASP A 54 -15.23 -7.71 -13.23
CA ASP A 54 -15.69 -9.09 -13.42
C ASP A 54 -17.16 -9.15 -13.89
N LEU A 55 -18.00 -8.28 -13.37
CA LEU A 55 -19.40 -8.15 -13.78
C LEU A 55 -19.51 -7.71 -15.25
N LEU A 56 -18.74 -6.68 -15.65
CA LEU A 56 -18.72 -6.19 -17.03
C LEU A 56 -18.20 -7.26 -18.00
N GLN A 57 -17.17 -8.01 -17.60
CA GLN A 57 -16.65 -9.13 -18.39
C GLN A 57 -17.69 -10.23 -18.55
N SER A 58 -18.37 -10.60 -17.47
CA SER A 58 -19.44 -11.62 -17.49
C SER A 58 -20.61 -11.20 -18.38
N LEU A 59 -21.01 -9.93 -18.31
CA LEU A 59 -22.05 -9.37 -19.18
C LEU A 59 -21.60 -9.35 -20.65
N GLY A 60 -20.35 -9.03 -20.94
CA GLY A 60 -19.78 -9.08 -22.28
C GLY A 60 -19.87 -10.46 -22.91
N VAL A 61 -19.50 -11.51 -22.15
CA VAL A 61 -19.61 -12.91 -22.61
C VAL A 61 -21.07 -13.34 -22.78
N LEU A 62 -21.97 -12.90 -21.89
CA LEU A 62 -23.40 -13.17 -21.99
C LEU A 62 -24.00 -12.59 -23.28
N VAL A 63 -23.68 -11.33 -23.58
CA VAL A 63 -24.13 -10.65 -24.80
C VAL A 63 -23.56 -11.33 -26.04
N ALA A 64 -22.26 -11.66 -26.05
CA ALA A 64 -21.64 -12.39 -27.15
C ALA A 64 -22.33 -13.75 -27.40
N SER A 65 -22.60 -14.50 -26.33
CA SER A 65 -23.31 -15.78 -26.37
C SER A 65 -24.74 -15.64 -26.93
N TYR A 66 -25.46 -14.59 -26.52
CA TYR A 66 -26.82 -14.31 -27.00
C TYR A 66 -26.84 -13.95 -28.50
N VAL A 67 -25.90 -13.13 -28.96
CA VAL A 67 -25.77 -12.76 -30.38
C VAL A 67 -25.47 -13.99 -31.25
N ILE A 68 -24.56 -14.86 -30.79
CA ILE A 68 -24.20 -16.10 -31.52
C ILE A 68 -25.39 -17.05 -31.61
N TYR A 69 -26.24 -17.12 -30.57
CA TYR A 69 -27.43 -17.97 -30.58
C TYR A 69 -28.41 -17.59 -31.70
N PHE A 70 -28.69 -16.29 -31.89
CA PHE A 70 -29.62 -15.82 -32.93
C PHE A 70 -28.98 -15.71 -34.32
N LYS A 71 -27.67 -15.47 -34.39
CA LYS A 71 -26.94 -15.25 -35.65
C LYS A 71 -25.62 -16.04 -35.64
N PRO A 72 -25.66 -17.35 -35.98
CA PRO A 72 -24.47 -18.21 -35.95
C PRO A 72 -23.39 -17.86 -36.98
N GLU A 73 -23.65 -16.92 -37.89
CA GLU A 73 -22.66 -16.35 -38.83
C GLU A 73 -21.63 -15.45 -38.11
N TYR A 74 -21.93 -14.93 -36.92
CA TYR A 74 -21.07 -14.03 -36.15
C TYR A 74 -20.21 -14.74 -35.08
N LYS A 75 -19.86 -16.01 -35.29
CA LYS A 75 -19.02 -16.79 -34.34
C LYS A 75 -17.67 -16.15 -34.02
N ILE A 76 -17.16 -15.27 -34.88
CA ILE A 76 -15.90 -14.55 -34.69
C ILE A 76 -15.96 -13.53 -33.53
N ILE A 77 -17.16 -13.11 -33.10
CA ILE A 77 -17.33 -12.11 -32.04
C ILE A 77 -16.78 -12.63 -30.70
N ASP A 78 -16.95 -13.92 -30.40
CA ASP A 78 -16.54 -14.49 -29.12
C ASP A 78 -15.00 -14.49 -28.92
N PRO A 79 -14.18 -14.92 -29.90
CA PRO A 79 -12.73 -14.74 -29.84
C PRO A 79 -12.27 -13.28 -29.73
N ILE A 80 -12.92 -12.35 -30.45
CA ILE A 80 -12.56 -10.92 -30.40
C ILE A 80 -12.85 -10.34 -29.02
N CYS A 81 -14.03 -10.59 -28.48
CA CYS A 81 -14.41 -10.16 -27.13
C CYS A 81 -13.44 -10.75 -26.09
N THR A 82 -13.17 -12.06 -26.16
CA THR A 82 -12.26 -12.73 -25.22
C THR A 82 -10.85 -12.16 -25.28
N PHE A 83 -10.32 -11.91 -26.48
CA PHE A 83 -9.00 -11.31 -26.66
C PHE A 83 -8.95 -9.87 -26.11
N LEU A 84 -9.98 -9.06 -26.38
CA LEU A 84 -10.10 -7.71 -25.86
C LEU A 84 -10.10 -7.70 -24.33
N PHE A 85 -10.91 -8.55 -23.69
CA PHE A 85 -10.93 -8.66 -22.23
C PHE A 85 -9.60 -9.18 -21.67
N SER A 86 -8.96 -10.14 -22.34
CA SER A 86 -7.65 -10.64 -21.93
C SER A 86 -6.59 -9.54 -21.90
N VAL A 87 -6.55 -8.67 -22.92
CA VAL A 87 -5.63 -7.53 -22.97
C VAL A 87 -5.94 -6.51 -21.86
N LEU A 88 -7.22 -6.22 -21.61
CA LEU A 88 -7.61 -5.30 -20.53
C LEU A 88 -7.18 -5.82 -19.16
N VAL A 89 -7.46 -7.10 -18.86
CA VAL A 89 -7.08 -7.75 -17.60
C VAL A 89 -5.55 -7.82 -17.46
N LEU A 90 -4.83 -8.12 -18.54
CA LEU A 90 -3.37 -8.15 -18.51
C LEU A 90 -2.80 -6.76 -18.19
N GLY A 91 -3.32 -5.70 -18.80
CA GLY A 91 -2.88 -4.33 -18.54
C GLY A 91 -3.08 -3.89 -17.09
N THR A 92 -4.25 -4.20 -16.51
CA THR A 92 -4.52 -3.89 -15.10
C THR A 92 -3.64 -4.72 -14.16
N THR A 93 -3.47 -6.00 -14.44
CA THR A 93 -2.62 -6.91 -13.65
C THR A 93 -1.17 -6.46 -13.65
N LEU A 94 -0.61 -6.07 -14.80
CA LEU A 94 0.77 -5.58 -14.90
C LEU A 94 1.00 -4.31 -14.08
N THR A 95 0.00 -3.43 -14.02
CA THR A 95 0.10 -2.18 -13.22
C THR A 95 0.14 -2.50 -11.73
N ILE A 96 -0.78 -3.36 -11.25
CA ILE A 96 -0.83 -3.79 -9.85
C ILE A 96 0.44 -4.56 -9.48
N LEU A 97 0.91 -5.46 -10.35
CA LEU A 97 2.11 -6.23 -10.13
C LEU A 97 3.33 -5.32 -9.94
N ARG A 98 3.47 -4.26 -10.75
CA ARG A 98 4.55 -3.27 -10.59
C ARG A 98 4.47 -2.56 -9.25
N ASP A 99 3.28 -2.16 -8.81
CA ASP A 99 3.11 -1.48 -7.52
C ASP A 99 3.46 -2.42 -6.35
N VAL A 100 3.08 -3.70 -6.43
CA VAL A 100 3.45 -4.71 -5.43
C VAL A 100 4.97 -4.97 -5.44
N LEU A 101 5.58 -5.10 -6.62
CA LEU A 101 7.02 -5.28 -6.72
C LEU A 101 7.80 -4.09 -6.15
N LEU A 102 7.33 -2.86 -6.36
CA LEU A 102 7.94 -1.66 -5.78
C LEU A 102 7.91 -1.72 -4.25
N VAL A 103 6.77 -2.09 -3.66
CA VAL A 103 6.64 -2.27 -2.21
C VAL A 103 7.56 -3.39 -1.70
N LEU A 104 7.59 -4.54 -2.39
CA LEU A 104 8.42 -5.69 -2.00
C LEU A 104 9.92 -5.44 -2.15
N MET A 105 10.32 -4.57 -3.08
CA MET A 105 11.70 -4.16 -3.27
C MET A 105 12.14 -3.03 -2.31
N GLU A 106 11.30 -2.68 -1.32
CA GLU A 106 11.53 -1.54 -0.43
C GLU A 106 11.76 -0.22 -1.18
N GLY A 107 11.14 -0.10 -2.37
CA GLY A 107 11.27 1.07 -3.22
C GLY A 107 10.67 2.32 -2.58
N THR A 108 11.25 3.48 -2.91
CA THR A 108 10.79 4.77 -2.39
C THR A 108 9.33 5.03 -2.80
N PRO A 109 8.44 5.40 -1.86
CA PRO A 109 7.04 5.65 -2.18
C PRO A 109 6.90 6.79 -3.20
N LYS A 110 5.97 6.61 -4.14
CA LYS A 110 5.59 7.64 -5.12
C LYS A 110 5.09 8.89 -4.38
N GLY A 111 5.87 9.98 -4.42
CA GLY A 111 5.51 11.27 -3.83
C GLY A 111 6.35 11.72 -2.63
N VAL A 112 7.31 10.92 -2.17
CA VAL A 112 8.31 11.34 -1.18
C VAL A 112 9.65 11.50 -1.88
N ASP A 113 10.18 12.72 -1.90
CA ASP A 113 11.51 13.00 -2.43
C ASP A 113 12.54 12.88 -1.30
N PHE A 114 13.53 12.01 -1.53
CA PHE A 114 14.64 11.77 -0.61
C PHE A 114 15.36 13.07 -0.21
N ASN A 115 15.66 13.94 -1.18
CA ASN A 115 16.36 15.19 -0.96
C ASN A 115 15.51 16.16 -0.13
N MET A 116 14.20 16.22 -0.40
CA MET A 116 13.30 17.07 0.39
C MET A 116 13.24 16.65 1.86
N VAL A 117 13.26 15.34 2.14
CA VAL A 117 13.28 14.82 3.51
C VAL A 117 14.61 15.15 4.18
N LYS A 118 15.72 14.89 3.50
CA LYS A 118 17.08 15.22 3.96
C LYS A 118 17.20 16.71 4.31
N ASP A 119 16.83 17.60 3.40
CA ASP A 119 16.90 19.05 3.61
C ASP A 119 16.02 19.51 4.77
N THR A 120 14.83 18.90 4.92
CA THR A 120 13.93 19.22 6.03
C THR A 120 14.55 18.86 7.37
N LEU A 121 15.21 17.71 7.46
CA LEU A 121 15.89 17.25 8.68
C LEU A 121 17.18 18.04 8.96
N LEU A 122 17.96 18.38 7.94
CA LEU A 122 19.16 19.23 8.08
C LEU A 122 18.82 20.67 8.48
N SER A 123 17.61 21.16 8.17
CA SER A 123 17.15 22.49 8.57
C SER A 123 16.87 22.64 10.08
N ILE A 124 16.90 21.53 10.84
CA ILE A 124 16.62 21.54 12.28
C ILE A 124 17.85 22.02 13.04
N THR A 125 17.66 23.02 13.89
CA THR A 125 18.74 23.56 14.73
C THR A 125 19.35 22.47 15.61
N GLY A 126 20.67 22.31 15.54
CA GLY A 126 21.42 21.31 16.29
C GLY A 126 21.76 20.04 15.51
N VAL A 127 21.16 19.83 14.33
CA VAL A 127 21.53 18.75 13.40
C VAL A 127 22.77 19.17 12.61
N LYS A 128 23.77 18.29 12.56
CA LYS A 128 25.03 18.52 11.82
C LYS A 128 25.16 17.64 10.59
N ALA A 129 24.68 16.40 10.67
CA ALA A 129 24.67 15.47 9.55
C ALA A 129 23.57 14.41 9.70
N LEU A 130 23.25 13.74 8.59
CA LEU A 130 22.28 12.65 8.50
C LEU A 130 22.92 11.48 7.77
N HIS A 131 22.70 10.27 8.26
CA HIS A 131 23.29 9.05 7.71
C HIS A 131 22.27 7.92 7.68
N SER A 132 22.48 6.94 6.80
CA SER A 132 21.62 5.74 6.67
C SER A 132 20.13 6.10 6.57
N LEU A 133 19.80 7.16 5.83
CA LEU A 133 18.43 7.58 5.58
C LEU A 133 17.77 6.56 4.65
N HIS A 134 16.85 5.78 5.18
CA HIS A 134 16.09 4.80 4.43
C HIS A 134 14.62 5.17 4.44
N ILE A 135 14.02 5.19 3.25
CA ILE A 135 12.63 5.55 3.03
C ILE A 135 12.00 4.46 2.18
N TRP A 136 11.04 3.75 2.75
CA TRP A 136 10.31 2.68 2.08
C TRP A 136 8.82 2.79 2.37
N ALA A 137 8.02 1.93 1.75
CA ALA A 137 6.58 1.87 1.96
C ALA A 137 6.17 0.46 2.40
N LEU A 138 5.39 0.35 3.49
CA LEU A 138 4.79 -0.94 3.87
C LEU A 138 3.58 -1.28 2.99
N THR A 139 2.85 -0.25 2.60
CA THR A 139 1.74 -0.30 1.64
C THR A 139 1.74 0.96 0.80
N VAL A 140 0.96 1.01 -0.28
CA VAL A 140 0.84 2.18 -1.17
C VAL A 140 0.52 3.49 -0.42
N SER A 141 -0.12 3.40 0.75
CA SER A 141 -0.52 4.55 1.58
C SER A 141 0.21 4.67 2.91
N GLN A 142 1.22 3.83 3.20
CA GLN A 142 1.93 3.84 4.48
C GLN A 142 3.45 3.98 4.25
N PRO A 143 3.94 5.21 4.06
CA PRO A 143 5.37 5.47 3.99
C PRO A 143 5.99 5.32 5.39
N VAL A 144 7.18 4.72 5.43
CA VAL A 144 7.98 4.49 6.63
C VAL A 144 9.39 5.02 6.40
N LEU A 145 10.02 5.51 7.48
CA LEU A 145 11.35 6.07 7.43
C LEU A 145 12.21 5.60 8.60
N SER A 146 13.48 5.36 8.33
CA SER A 146 14.53 5.19 9.34
C SER A 146 15.70 6.12 9.03
N VAL A 147 16.23 6.81 10.04
CA VAL A 147 17.34 7.75 9.86
C VAL A 147 18.20 7.87 11.12
N HIS A 148 19.50 8.06 10.91
CA HIS A 148 20.43 8.43 11.97
C HIS A 148 20.76 9.91 11.86
N ILE A 149 20.56 10.65 12.95
CA ILE A 149 20.77 12.09 13.03
C ILE A 149 21.96 12.36 13.94
N ALA A 150 23.02 12.93 13.38
CA ALA A 150 24.16 13.39 14.15
C ALA A 150 23.94 14.83 14.62
N ILE A 151 23.96 15.03 15.94
CA ILE A 151 23.76 16.33 16.59
C ILE A 151 25.06 16.87 17.18
N ASN A 152 25.11 18.18 17.41
CA ASN A 152 26.21 18.79 18.17
C ASN A 152 26.20 18.34 19.64
N GLU A 153 27.35 18.29 20.29
CA GLU A 153 27.47 17.91 21.72
C GLU A 153 26.63 18.82 22.65
N ASP A 154 26.44 20.09 22.26
CA ASP A 154 25.66 21.07 23.02
C ASP A 154 24.15 21.03 22.73
N ALA A 155 23.71 20.20 21.78
CA ALA A 155 22.30 20.15 21.38
C ALA A 155 21.49 19.20 22.27
N ASP A 156 20.24 19.60 22.58
CA ASP A 156 19.30 18.74 23.30
C ASP A 156 18.71 17.68 22.36
N SER A 157 19.10 16.42 22.58
CA SER A 157 18.64 15.27 21.81
C SER A 157 17.12 15.10 21.84
N GLN A 158 16.45 15.34 22.96
CA GLN A 158 14.99 15.21 23.03
C GLN A 158 14.29 16.30 22.22
N MET A 159 14.82 17.53 22.25
CA MET A 159 14.26 18.63 21.46
C MET A 159 14.40 18.35 19.96
N VAL A 160 15.58 17.90 19.51
CA VAL A 160 15.82 17.54 18.10
C VAL A 160 14.91 16.39 17.68
N LEU A 161 14.78 15.33 18.49
CA LEU A 161 13.90 14.19 18.20
C LEU A 161 12.45 14.63 17.99
N LYS A 162 11.96 15.49 18.88
CA LYS A 162 10.59 15.99 18.87
C LYS A 162 10.31 16.87 17.64
N GLU A 163 11.23 17.78 17.33
CA GLU A 163 11.12 18.64 16.15
C GLU A 163 11.18 17.82 14.86
N ALA A 164 12.13 16.88 14.76
CA ALA A 164 12.25 15.99 13.61
C ALA A 164 11.00 15.15 13.38
N SER A 165 10.49 14.51 14.45
CA SER A 165 9.26 13.71 14.39
C SER A 165 8.06 14.56 13.97
N SER A 166 7.92 15.77 14.52
CA SER A 166 6.85 16.71 14.16
C SER A 166 6.91 17.14 12.70
N ARG A 167 8.10 17.50 12.20
CA ARG A 167 8.31 17.91 10.80
C ARG A 167 7.98 16.77 9.83
N LEU A 168 8.43 15.55 10.15
CA LEU A 168 8.20 14.37 9.32
C LEU A 168 6.71 14.00 9.25
N GLN A 169 6.01 14.03 10.38
CA GLN A 169 4.57 13.76 10.43
C GLN A 169 3.76 14.83 9.69
N ASN A 170 4.03 16.11 9.95
CA ASN A 170 3.22 17.21 9.40
C ASN A 170 3.43 17.42 7.89
N LYS A 171 4.66 17.23 7.39
CA LYS A 171 4.99 17.54 5.98
C LYS A 171 4.82 16.34 5.05
N PHE A 172 5.15 15.13 5.52
CA PHE A 172 5.23 13.94 4.68
C PHE A 172 4.26 12.82 5.08
N HIS A 173 3.54 12.97 6.21
CA HIS A 173 2.56 11.99 6.69
C HIS A 173 3.11 10.56 6.83
N PHE A 174 4.35 10.44 7.30
CA PHE A 174 4.95 9.13 7.61
C PHE A 174 4.12 8.39 8.66
N HIS A 175 3.80 7.11 8.38
CA HIS A 175 3.05 6.27 9.30
C HIS A 175 3.89 5.88 10.52
N THR A 176 5.14 5.47 10.25
CA THR A 176 6.11 5.09 11.27
C THR A 176 7.46 5.73 10.94
N THR A 177 8.10 6.34 11.93
CA THR A 177 9.43 6.94 11.81
C THR A 177 10.33 6.44 12.93
N THR A 178 11.46 5.86 12.58
CA THR A 178 12.51 5.48 13.53
C THR A 178 13.67 6.48 13.39
N ILE A 179 13.98 7.19 14.46
CA ILE A 179 15.03 8.21 14.46
C ILE A 179 16.03 7.84 15.55
N GLN A 180 17.26 7.59 15.15
CA GLN A 180 18.38 7.38 16.05
C GLN A 180 19.17 8.68 16.17
N ILE A 181 19.43 9.13 17.40
CA ILE A 181 20.23 10.33 17.65
C ILE A 181 21.61 9.92 18.12
N GLU A 182 22.62 10.49 17.48
CA GLU A 182 24.03 10.25 17.75
C GLU A 182 24.76 11.57 17.92
N ASN A 183 25.85 11.57 18.69
CA ASN A 183 26.73 12.73 18.75
C ASN A 183 27.63 12.73 17.52
N TYR A 184 27.84 13.90 16.95
CA TYR A 184 28.74 14.06 15.82
C TYR A 184 30.19 13.73 16.22
N SER A 185 30.80 12.76 15.53
CA SER A 185 32.26 12.51 15.55
C SER A 185 32.90 13.04 14.27
N GLU A 186 34.17 13.49 14.34
CA GLU A 186 34.94 13.87 13.15
C GLU A 186 35.12 12.71 12.16
N ASP A 187 35.13 11.47 12.65
CA ASP A 187 35.21 10.25 11.83
C ASP A 187 34.01 10.09 10.88
N MET A 188 32.90 10.77 11.16
CA MET A 188 31.69 10.74 10.32
C MET A 188 31.84 11.57 9.03
N ARG A 189 32.91 12.37 8.89
CA ARG A 189 33.19 13.12 7.64
C ARG A 189 33.52 12.23 6.45
N ASP A 190 34.19 11.10 6.70
CA ASP A 190 34.64 10.13 5.67
C ASP A 190 33.79 8.86 5.65
N CYS A 191 32.63 8.88 6.30
CA CYS A 191 31.78 7.69 6.38
C CYS A 191 31.04 7.44 5.05
N GLN A 192 31.23 6.23 4.50
CA GLN A 192 30.60 5.80 3.25
C GLN A 192 29.07 5.67 3.35
N GLU A 193 28.53 5.40 4.54
CA GLU A 193 27.08 5.33 4.79
C GLU A 193 26.41 6.72 4.90
N CYS A 194 27.22 7.77 4.94
CA CYS A 194 26.76 9.17 4.91
C CYS A 194 26.64 9.71 3.49
N GLN A 195 27.03 8.94 2.48
CA GLN A 195 26.93 9.35 1.08
C GLN A 195 25.49 9.16 0.59
N ASP A 196 25.03 10.13 -0.20
CA ASP A 196 23.73 10.02 -0.84
C ASP A 196 23.69 8.77 -1.73
N PRO A 197 22.54 8.06 -1.79
CA PRO A 197 22.39 6.94 -2.71
C PRO A 197 22.71 7.40 -4.13
N THR A 198 23.59 6.66 -4.80
CA THR A 198 24.00 6.99 -6.17
C THR A 198 22.85 6.64 -7.11
N ASP A 199 22.19 7.66 -7.65
CA ASP A 199 21.13 7.54 -8.67
C ASP A 199 21.57 6.76 -9.92
#